data_AF-G6FUI1-F1
#
_entry.id   AF-G6FUI1-F1
#
_cell.length_a   1.000
_cell.length_b   1.000
_cell.length_c   1.000
_cell.angle_alpha   90.00
_cell.angle_beta   90.00
_cell.angle_gamma   90.00
#
_symmetry.space_group_name_H-M   'P 1'
#
loop_
_entity.id
_entity.type
_entity.pdbx_description
1 polymer ?
#
loop_
_entity_poly.entity_id
_entity_poly.type
_entity_poly.pdbx_seq_one_letter_code
_entity_poly.pdbx_strand_id
1 'polypeptide(L)'
;MSNKHLRLIKCSGDKLKKIEPNIVDWARQNESPDEPIAVTVKVAEDGYIPNFVNLRAQISPKLFTATVTETDLHRLEADPRVISLGTPRRLHATT
;
A
#
# COMPACT_ATOMS: atom_id res chain seq x y z
N MET A 1 -26.74 32.41 -36.20
CA MET A 1 -26.99 32.77 -34.78
C MET A 1 -27.61 31.54 -34.12
N SER A 2 -26.87 30.83 -33.27
CA SER A 2 -27.26 29.50 -32.76
C SER A 2 -27.70 29.63 -31.29
N ASN A 3 -29.00 29.47 -31.04
CA ASN A 3 -29.59 29.54 -29.70
C ASN A 3 -29.38 28.21 -28.98
N LYS A 4 -28.48 28.19 -28.00
CA LYS A 4 -28.26 27.02 -27.13
C LYS A 4 -29.33 27.02 -26.04
N HIS A 5 -30.23 26.05 -26.12
CA HIS A 5 -31.31 25.83 -25.15
C HIS A 5 -30.72 25.16 -23.90
N LEU A 6 -30.61 25.89 -22.79
CA LEU A 6 -30.20 25.32 -21.50
C LEU A 6 -31.40 24.60 -20.87
N ARG A 7 -31.33 23.26 -20.81
CA ARG A 7 -32.31 22.47 -20.06
C ARG A 7 -31.94 22.47 -18.58
N LEU A 8 -32.78 23.10 -17.77
CA LEU A 8 -32.72 23.06 -16.32
C LEU A 8 -33.13 21.65 -15.84
N ILE A 9 -32.18 20.89 -15.31
CA ILE A 9 -32.46 19.60 -14.67
C ILE A 9 -32.99 19.89 -13.26
N LYS A 10 -34.30 19.67 -13.04
CA LYS A 10 -34.89 19.65 -11.71
C LYS A 10 -34.51 18.34 -11.02
N CYS A 11 -33.58 18.38 -10.07
CA CYS A 11 -33.37 17.26 -9.15
C CYS A 11 -34.48 17.30 -8.10
N SER A 12 -35.43 16.37 -8.19
CA SER A 12 -36.43 16.12 -7.15
C SER A 12 -35.74 15.45 -5.97
N GLY A 13 -35.89 16.03 -4.78
CA GLY A 13 -35.26 15.55 -3.56
C GLY A 13 -35.87 14.24 -3.06
N ASP A 14 -35.21 13.14 -3.35
CA ASP A 14 -35.49 11.85 -2.70
C ASP A 14 -34.67 11.71 -1.41
N LYS A 15 -35.37 11.33 -0.35
CA LYS A 15 -34.87 11.25 1.03
C LYS A 15 -33.62 10.35 1.12
N LEU A 16 -32.51 10.94 1.55
CA LEU A 16 -31.31 10.20 1.95
C LEU A 16 -31.65 9.28 3.14
N LYS A 17 -31.67 7.98 2.90
CA LYS A 17 -31.71 6.99 3.98
C LYS A 17 -30.32 6.93 4.61
N LYS A 18 -30.27 7.12 5.93
CA LYS A 18 -29.09 6.97 6.78
C LYS A 18 -28.51 5.57 6.59
N ILE A 19 -27.27 5.50 6.12
CA ILE A 19 -26.51 4.24 6.05
C ILE A 19 -25.94 4.05 7.46
N GLU A 20 -26.44 3.05 8.18
CA GLU A 20 -25.80 2.64 9.43
C GLU A 20 -24.54 1.84 9.09
N PRO A 21 -23.38 2.16 9.70
CA PRO A 21 -22.19 1.36 9.50
C PRO A 21 -22.44 -0.02 10.13
N ASN A 22 -22.45 -1.06 9.30
CA ASN A 22 -22.40 -2.43 9.77
C ASN A 22 -20.99 -2.68 10.33
N ILE A 23 -20.85 -2.62 11.66
CA ILE A 23 -19.58 -2.86 12.39
C ILE A 23 -19.40 -4.37 12.66
N VAL A 24 -19.86 -5.24 11.75
CA VAL A 24 -19.71 -6.68 11.89
C VAL A 24 -19.25 -7.25 10.56
N ASP A 25 -17.97 -7.06 10.23
CA ASP A 25 -17.22 -7.96 9.33
C ASP A 25 -15.71 -7.68 9.32
N TRP A 26 -15.10 -7.48 10.49
CA TRP A 26 -13.63 -7.38 10.61
C TRP A 26 -12.99 -8.50 11.45
N ALA A 27 -13.77 -9.47 11.95
CA ALA A 27 -13.28 -10.57 12.79
C ALA A 27 -13.01 -11.85 11.99
N ARG A 28 -12.42 -11.73 10.80
CA ARG A 28 -11.90 -12.87 10.04
C ARG A 28 -10.57 -12.50 9.36
N GLN A 29 -9.64 -11.95 10.13
CA GLN A 29 -8.24 -12.08 9.76
C GLN A 29 -7.83 -13.53 10.04
N ASN A 30 -8.02 -14.30 8.98
CA ASN A 30 -7.57 -15.65 8.75
C ASN A 30 -6.11 -15.79 9.22
N GLU A 31 -5.87 -16.66 10.20
CA GLU A 31 -4.55 -17.14 10.64
C GLU A 31 -3.87 -17.98 9.54
N SER A 32 -3.71 -17.41 8.34
CA SER A 32 -2.73 -17.92 7.38
C SER A 32 -1.35 -17.38 7.81
N PRO A 33 -0.32 -18.23 7.95
CA PRO A 33 1.02 -17.71 8.17
C PRO A 33 1.35 -16.76 7.00
N ASP A 34 1.62 -15.49 7.34
CA ASP A 34 1.94 -14.45 6.35
C ASP A 34 3.06 -14.96 5.45
N GLU A 35 2.79 -15.06 4.15
CA GLU A 35 3.78 -15.51 3.18
C GLU A 35 4.94 -14.49 3.16
N PRO A 36 6.20 -14.93 3.29
CA PRO A 36 7.33 -14.00 3.34
C PRO A 36 7.52 -13.28 2.00
N ILE A 37 7.44 -11.94 2.04
CA ILE A 37 7.60 -11.06 0.88
C ILE A 37 9.02 -10.53 0.82
N ALA A 38 9.64 -10.68 -0.35
CA ALA A 38 10.92 -10.06 -0.63
C ALA A 38 10.72 -8.59 -1.01
N VAL A 39 11.46 -7.68 -0.36
CA VAL A 39 11.38 -6.24 -0.63
C VAL A 39 12.75 -5.62 -0.74
N THR A 40 12.86 -4.58 -1.56
CA THR A 40 13.99 -3.65 -1.60
C THR A 40 13.57 -2.38 -0.87
N VAL A 41 14.38 -1.94 0.09
CA VAL A 41 14.07 -0.83 1.00
C VAL A 41 15.15 0.23 0.85
N LYS A 42 14.74 1.47 0.57
CA LYS A 42 15.59 2.65 0.60
C LYS A 42 15.26 3.47 1.83
N VAL A 43 16.29 3.90 2.57
CA VAL A 43 16.14 4.66 3.81
C VAL A 43 16.82 6.03 3.72
N ALA A 44 16.43 6.96 4.59
CA ALA A 44 16.98 8.31 4.64
C ALA A 44 18.36 8.37 5.29
N GLU A 45 18.59 7.54 6.31
CA GLU A 45 19.78 7.53 7.15
C GLU A 45 20.70 6.36 6.81
N ASP A 46 22.01 6.59 6.86
CA ASP A 46 23.01 5.55 6.62
C ASP A 46 22.97 4.50 7.73
N GLY A 47 22.94 3.22 7.35
CA GLY A 47 22.97 2.09 8.28
C GLY A 47 21.66 1.85 9.04
N TYR A 48 20.60 2.61 8.75
CA TYR A 48 19.28 2.35 9.35
C TYR A 48 18.69 1.05 8.79
N ILE A 49 18.51 0.07 9.67
CA ILE A 49 17.82 -1.20 9.38
C ILE A 49 16.79 -1.42 10.49
N PRO A 50 15.47 -1.47 10.17
CA PRO A 50 14.45 -1.72 11.17
C PRO A 50 14.63 -3.10 11.82
N ASN A 51 14.42 -3.20 13.13
CA ASN A 51 14.67 -4.45 13.88
C ASN A 51 13.66 -5.57 13.58
N PHE A 52 12.56 -5.26 12.92
CA PHE A 52 11.49 -6.20 12.61
C PHE A 52 11.60 -6.81 11.21
N VAL A 53 12.59 -6.40 10.40
CA VAL A 53 12.80 -7.00 9.07
C VAL A 53 13.92 -8.02 9.12
N ASN A 54 13.81 -9.05 8.28
CA ASN A 54 14.90 -10.01 8.10
C ASN A 54 15.79 -9.57 6.93
N LEU A 55 16.98 -9.05 7.23
CA LEU A 55 17.92 -8.55 6.22
C LEU A 55 18.41 -9.70 5.32
N ARG A 56 18.27 -9.54 4.00
CA ARG A 56 18.79 -10.50 3.00
C ARG A 56 20.16 -10.09 2.49
N ALA A 57 20.29 -8.83 2.08
CA ALA A 57 21.55 -8.28 1.60
C ALA A 57 21.53 -6.74 1.68
N GLN A 58 22.67 -6.17 2.06
CA GLN A 58 22.91 -4.73 1.97
C GLN A 58 23.45 -4.39 0.57
N ILE A 59 22.80 -3.47 -0.14
CA ILE A 59 23.24 -2.99 -1.47
C ILE A 59 24.13 -1.75 -1.31
N SER A 60 23.77 -0.85 -0.39
CA SER A 60 24.55 0.34 0.00
C SER A 60 24.14 0.79 1.40
N PRO A 61 24.82 1.75 2.06
CA PRO A 61 24.43 2.21 3.40
C PRO A 61 22.96 2.66 3.54
N LYS A 62 22.32 3.09 2.45
CA LYS A 62 20.90 3.51 2.42
C LYS A 62 19.96 2.60 1.65
N LEU A 63 20.43 1.46 1.16
CA LEU A 63 19.65 0.57 0.29
C LEU A 63 19.94 -0.88 0.64
N PHE A 64 18.89 -1.63 0.95
CA PHE A 64 19.02 -3.05 1.27
C PHE A 64 17.82 -3.84 0.77
N THR A 65 17.95 -5.16 0.81
CA THR A 65 16.85 -6.11 0.57
C THR A 65 16.54 -6.85 1.85
N ALA A 66 15.25 -7.09 2.09
CA ALA A 66 14.77 -7.79 3.27
C ALA A 66 13.63 -8.73 2.90
N THR A 67 13.37 -9.67 3.82
CA THR A 67 12.16 -10.46 3.84
C THR A 67 11.28 -9.93 4.97
N VAL A 68 10.00 -9.72 4.68
CA VAL A 68 9.00 -9.18 5.60
C VAL A 68 7.69 -9.95 5.48
N THR A 69 6.85 -9.88 6.51
CA THR A 69 5.44 -10.25 6.43
C THR A 69 4.61 -9.13 5.81
N GLU A 70 3.34 -9.39 5.45
CA GLU A 70 2.42 -8.33 5.01
C GLU A 70 2.25 -7.25 6.10
N THR A 71 2.14 -7.69 7.36
CA THR A 71 2.06 -6.78 8.51
C THR A 71 3.31 -5.88 8.61
N ASP A 72 4.50 -6.43 8.43
CA ASP A 72 5.75 -5.68 8.46
C ASP A 72 5.93 -4.76 7.24
N LEU A 73 5.36 -5.13 6.08
CA LEU A 73 5.34 -4.27 4.90
C LEU A 73 4.59 -2.97 5.18
N HIS A 74 3.39 -3.04 5.75
CA HIS A 74 2.64 -1.85 6.15
C HIS A 74 3.38 -1.01 7.20
N ARG A 75 4.12 -1.66 8.11
CA ARG A 75 4.96 -0.94 9.08
C ARG A 75 6.11 -0.18 8.41
N LEU A 76 6.70 -0.73 7.35
CA LEU A 76 7.71 -0.04 6.54
C LEU A 76 7.12 1.15 5.78
N GLU A 77 5.92 1.00 5.22
CA GLU A 77 5.22 2.08 4.51
C GLU A 77 4.90 3.28 5.42
N ALA A 78 4.63 3.00 6.70
CA ALA A 78 4.35 4.01 7.70
C ALA A 78 5.62 4.62 8.35
N ASP A 79 6.81 4.02 8.14
CA ASP A 79 8.06 4.50 8.76
C ASP A 79 8.58 5.75 8.02
N PRO A 80 8.66 6.92 8.66
CA PRO A 80 9.10 8.16 8.02
C PRO A 80 10.57 8.14 7.57
N ARG A 81 11.37 7.18 8.05
CA ARG A 81 12.77 7.00 7.62
C ARG A 81 12.89 6.17 6.35
N VAL A 82 11.82 5.48 5.94
CA VAL A 82 11.78 4.73 4.67
C VAL A 82 11.39 5.71 3.56
N ILE A 83 12.25 5.83 2.56
CA ILE A 83 12.03 6.71 1.40
C ILE A 83 11.22 5.99 0.32
N SER A 84 11.52 4.71 0.08
CA SER A 84 10.83 3.96 -0.96
C SER A 84 10.95 2.45 -0.74
N LEU A 85 9.92 1.73 -1.16
CA LEU A 85 9.85 0.28 -1.17
C LEU A 85 9.67 -0.24 -2.60
N GLY A 86 10.24 -1.40 -2.90
CA GLY A 86 10.08 -2.05 -4.19
C GLY A 86 10.03 -3.57 -4.05
N THR A 87 8.94 -4.18 -4.51
CA THR A 87 8.85 -5.63 -4.65
C THR A 87 9.52 -6.08 -5.95
N PRO A 88 10.36 -7.14 -5.92
CA PRO A 88 11.04 -7.62 -7.12
C PRO A 88 10.01 -8.12 -8.13
N ARG A 89 10.10 -7.59 -9.36
CA ARG A 89 9.31 -8.06 -10.49
C ARG A 89 10.13 -9.06 -11.30
N ARG A 90 9.50 -10.14 -11.76
CA ARG A 90 10.15 -11.06 -12.70
C ARG A 90 10.48 -10.31 -13.99
N LEU A 91 11.74 -10.40 -14.42
CA LEU A 91 12.15 -9.98 -15.74
C LEU A 91 11.86 -11.12 -16.71
N HIS A 92 11.13 -10.82 -17.79
CA HIS A 92 10.90 -11.76 -18.88
C HIS A 92 11.90 -11.46 -19.99
N ALA A 93 12.58 -12.48 -20.49
CA ALA A 93 13.40 -12.35 -21.69
C ALA A 93 12.46 -12.22 -22.90
N THR A 94 12.60 -11.15 -23.66
CA THR A 94 11.95 -11.01 -24.97
C THR A 94 12.86 -11.69 -25.98
N THR A 95 12.38 -12.78 -26.58
CA THR A 95 13.06 -13.49 -27.68
C THR A 95 12.72 -12.85 -29.02
#